data_AF-A0A957NP15-F1
#
_entry.id   AF-A0A957NP15-F1
#
_cell.length_a   1.000
_cell.length_b   1.000
_cell.length_c   1.000
_cell.angle_alpha   90.00
_cell.angle_beta   90.00
_cell.angle_gamma   90.00
#
_symmetry.space_group_name_H-M   'P 1'
#
loop_
_entity.id
_entity.type
_entity.pdbx_description
1 polymer ?
#
loop_
_entity_poly.entity_id
_entity_poly.type
_entity_poly.pdbx_seq_one_letter_code
_entity_poly.pdbx_strand_id
1 'polypeptide(L)'
;AALFVTFFKMENPPLYIIGYLLTGIGPVLGYALAAGRLGSSVKGIIGGLIGSIVPVVSILLWPILVGALDSTQSVGKLIIGSIIGAILGAIVMLLVANAMGQDPSWLGLGVVLLLAVWGGSCSAAMAAWAKG
;
A
#
# COMPACT_ATOMS: atom_id res chain seq x y z
N ALA A 1 4.81 -10.66 11.48
CA ALA A 1 5.84 -10.08 12.37
C ALA A 1 7.21 -10.71 12.12
N ALA A 2 7.42 -12.00 12.36
CA ALA A 2 8.74 -12.66 12.22
C ALA A 2 9.33 -12.60 10.79
N LEU A 3 8.54 -12.82 9.74
CA LEU A 3 9.03 -12.75 8.35
C LEU A 3 9.46 -11.32 7.94
N PHE A 4 8.85 -10.29 8.53
CA PHE A 4 9.10 -8.87 8.24
C PHE A 4 10.35 -8.34 8.95
N VAL A 5 10.59 -8.80 10.19
CA VAL A 5 11.82 -8.56 10.96
C VAL A 5 13.07 -9.07 10.23
N THR A 6 12.92 -10.11 9.39
CA THR A 6 14.04 -10.67 8.61
C THR A 6 14.35 -9.89 7.33
N PHE A 7 13.35 -9.26 6.68
CA PHE A 7 13.56 -8.47 5.45
C PHE A 7 14.15 -7.09 5.72
N PHE A 8 13.85 -6.51 6.89
CA PHE A 8 14.37 -5.22 7.31
C PHE A 8 15.24 -5.44 8.55
N LYS A 9 16.56 -5.51 8.37
CA LYS A 9 17.52 -5.55 9.50
C LYS A 9 17.19 -4.38 10.44
N MET A 10 16.68 -4.69 11.63
CA MET A 10 16.16 -3.69 12.56
C MET A 10 17.31 -2.92 13.23
N GLU A 11 17.67 -1.77 12.65
CA GLU A 11 18.51 -0.77 13.33
C GLU A 11 17.66 0.31 14.03
N ASN A 12 16.42 0.56 13.59
CA ASN A 12 15.55 1.61 14.15
C ASN A 12 14.04 1.28 14.09
N PRO A 13 13.48 0.59 15.10
CA PRO A 13 12.07 0.14 15.11
C PRO A 13 11.00 1.24 14.93
N PRO A 14 11.12 2.45 15.53
CA PRO A 14 10.15 3.54 15.33
C PRO A 14 9.95 3.96 13.87
N LEU A 15 11.03 4.08 13.10
CA LEU A 15 10.98 4.47 11.68
C LEU A 15 10.22 3.45 10.83
N TYR A 16 10.33 2.17 11.16
CA TYR A 16 9.59 1.11 10.50
C TYR A 16 8.10 1.17 10.80
N ILE A 17 7.72 1.39 12.06
CA ILE A 17 6.31 1.55 12.43
C ILE A 17 5.71 2.72 11.64
N ILE A 18 6.40 3.85 11.56
CA ILE A 18 5.94 5.00 10.80
C ILE A 18 5.80 4.67 9.31
N GLY A 19 6.84 4.12 8.67
CA GLY A 19 6.80 3.74 7.26
C GLY A 19 5.66 2.76 6.95
N TYR A 20 5.41 1.83 7.86
CA TYR A 20 4.34 0.86 7.76
C TYR A 20 2.95 1.50 7.75
N LEU A 21 2.69 2.37 8.73
CA LEU A 21 1.42 3.11 8.82
C LEU A 21 1.23 4.02 7.60
N LEU A 22 2.31 4.66 7.13
CA LEU A 22 2.28 5.49 5.91
C LEU A 22 1.93 4.67 4.66
N THR A 23 2.27 3.37 4.63
CA THR A 23 1.99 2.51 3.48
C THR A 23 0.49 2.26 3.31
N GLY A 24 -0.26 2.06 4.41
CA GLY A 24 -1.71 1.85 4.32
C GLY A 24 -2.53 3.13 4.25
N ILE A 25 -2.04 4.23 4.83
CA ILE A 25 -2.71 5.54 4.76
C ILE A 25 -2.43 6.23 3.40
N GLY A 26 -1.23 6.03 2.85
CA GLY A 26 -0.75 6.69 1.64
C GLY A 26 -1.73 6.64 0.47
N PRO A 27 -2.36 5.48 0.15
CA PRO A 27 -3.26 5.42 -0.99
C PRO A 27 -4.53 6.25 -0.79
N VAL A 28 -5.05 6.25 0.43
CA VAL A 28 -6.24 7.01 0.81
C VAL A 28 -5.94 8.51 0.79
N LEU A 29 -4.78 8.93 1.29
CA LEU A 29 -4.34 10.32 1.23
C LEU A 29 -4.08 10.80 -0.19
N GLY A 30 -3.42 9.97 -1.01
CA GLY A 30 -3.18 10.27 -2.42
C GLY A 30 -4.48 10.50 -3.17
N TYR A 31 -5.46 9.60 -2.99
CA TYR A 31 -6.81 9.80 -3.51
C TYR A 31 -7.47 11.07 -2.96
N ALA A 32 -7.48 11.28 -1.64
CA ALA A 32 -8.15 12.41 -1.01
C ALA A 32 -7.57 13.76 -1.48
N LEU A 33 -6.25 13.82 -1.72
CA LEU A 33 -5.57 14.97 -2.28
C LEU A 33 -6.00 15.21 -3.73
N ALA A 34 -5.94 14.18 -4.57
CA ALA A 34 -6.33 14.27 -5.97
C ALA A 34 -7.82 14.64 -6.16
N ALA A 35 -8.69 14.18 -5.26
CA ALA A 35 -10.12 14.46 -5.31
C ALA A 35 -10.51 15.81 -4.67
N GLY A 36 -9.57 16.57 -4.11
CA GLY A 36 -9.88 17.82 -3.39
C GLY A 36 -10.69 17.60 -2.10
N ARG A 37 -10.58 16.41 -1.50
CA ARG A 37 -11.40 15.92 -0.38
C ARG A 37 -10.60 15.72 0.91
N LEU A 38 -9.44 16.37 1.02
CA LEU A 38 -8.59 16.34 2.21
C LEU A 38 -9.42 16.68 3.47
N GLY A 39 -9.42 15.79 4.46
CA GLY A 39 -10.19 15.93 5.70
C GLY A 39 -11.55 15.24 5.73
N SER A 40 -12.15 14.88 4.58
CA SER A 40 -13.42 14.13 4.54
C SER A 40 -13.25 12.60 4.52
N SER A 41 -12.04 12.12 4.22
CA SER A 41 -11.70 10.69 4.08
C SER A 41 -11.19 10.03 5.36
N VAL A 42 -11.48 10.58 6.54
CA VAL A 42 -10.95 10.10 7.84
C VAL A 42 -11.26 8.62 8.08
N LYS A 43 -12.46 8.15 7.70
CA LYS A 43 -12.84 6.75 7.85
C LYS A 43 -12.01 5.81 6.97
N GLY A 44 -11.72 6.22 5.73
CA GLY A 44 -10.82 5.50 4.83
C GLY A 44 -9.40 5.43 5.39
N ILE A 45 -8.91 6.52 6.00
CA ILE A 45 -7.58 6.58 6.62
C ILE A 45 -7.48 5.55 7.76
N ILE A 46 -8.50 5.45 8.62
CA ILE A 46 -8.57 4.45 9.68
C ILE A 46 -8.56 3.03 9.09
N GLY A 47 -9.32 2.79 8.02
CA GLY A 47 -9.31 1.52 7.30
C GLY A 47 -7.95 1.16 6.73
N GLY A 48 -7.26 2.15 6.16
CA GLY A 48 -5.90 2.00 5.63
C GLY A 48 -4.88 1.72 6.74
N LEU A 49 -5.02 2.35 7.90
CA LEU A 49 -4.15 2.14 9.07
C LEU A 49 -4.27 0.71 9.61
N ILE A 50 -5.50 0.19 9.74
CA ILE A 50 -5.75 -1.15 10.28
C ILE A 50 -5.41 -2.22 9.24
N GLY A 51 -5.82 -2.02 7.98
CA GLY A 51 -5.48 -2.88 6.85
C GLY A 51 -4.00 -2.91 6.54
N SER A 52 -3.31 -1.87 7.00
CA SER A 52 -1.95 -1.83 7.49
C SER A 52 -1.36 -3.16 7.85
N ILE A 53 -1.78 -3.71 8.99
CA ILE A 53 -0.96 -4.37 10.04
C ILE A 53 -0.18 -5.64 9.61
N VAL A 54 -0.55 -6.29 8.50
CA VAL A 54 0.13 -7.52 8.05
C VAL A 54 0.41 -7.51 6.53
N PRO A 55 1.67 -7.40 6.04
CA PRO A 55 1.97 -7.01 4.65
C PRO A 55 1.35 -7.91 3.58
N VAL A 56 1.39 -9.23 3.77
CA VAL A 56 0.82 -10.20 2.81
C VAL A 56 -0.71 -10.20 2.86
N VAL A 57 -1.26 -10.04 4.05
CA VAL A 57 -2.72 -10.02 4.27
C VAL A 57 -3.30 -8.67 3.83
N SER A 58 -2.51 -7.59 3.87
CA SER A 58 -2.90 -6.24 3.47
C SER A 58 -3.39 -6.15 2.04
N ILE A 59 -2.90 -6.99 1.13
CA ILE A 59 -3.37 -7.02 -0.26
C ILE A 59 -4.90 -7.24 -0.33
N LEU A 60 -5.46 -8.05 0.57
CA LEU A 60 -6.89 -8.33 0.64
C LEU A 60 -7.58 -7.59 1.80
N LEU A 61 -6.92 -7.44 2.93
CA LEU A 61 -7.49 -6.81 4.12
C LEU A 61 -7.63 -5.29 3.96
N TRP A 62 -6.66 -4.63 3.33
CA TRP A 62 -6.74 -3.19 3.05
C TRP A 62 -7.97 -2.82 2.21
N PRO A 63 -8.23 -3.42 1.03
CA PRO A 63 -9.39 -3.03 0.22
C PRO A 63 -10.73 -3.38 0.88
N ILE A 64 -10.77 -4.42 1.73
CA ILE A 64 -11.96 -4.74 2.54
C ILE A 64 -12.22 -3.64 3.56
N LEU A 65 -11.22 -3.26 4.37
CA LEU A 65 -11.40 -2.28 5.43
C LEU A 65 -11.63 -0.86 4.89
N VAL A 66 -10.89 -0.45 3.87
CA VAL A 66 -11.10 0.86 3.23
C VAL A 66 -12.47 0.91 2.55
N GLY A 67 -12.85 -0.13 1.80
CA GLY A 67 -14.14 -0.16 1.13
C GLY A 67 -15.34 -0.30 2.08
N ALA A 68 -15.16 -0.89 3.26
CA ALA A 68 -16.19 -0.98 4.29
C ALA A 68 -16.38 0.34 5.04
N LEU A 69 -15.30 1.11 5.22
CA LEU A 69 -15.31 2.35 6.02
C LEU A 69 -15.51 3.61 5.18
N ASP A 70 -15.12 3.60 3.91
CA ASP A 70 -15.34 4.69 2.96
C ASP A 70 -16.51 4.37 2.02
N SER A 71 -17.64 5.04 2.23
CA SER A 71 -18.86 4.85 1.46
C SER A 71 -18.70 5.19 -0.02
N THR A 72 -17.70 6.00 -0.40
CA THR A 72 -17.47 6.36 -1.80
C THR A 72 -16.65 5.31 -2.55
N GLN A 73 -16.24 4.23 -1.88
CA GLN A 73 -15.46 3.18 -2.48
C GLN A 73 -16.22 1.84 -2.49
N SER A 74 -15.89 0.97 -3.44
CA SER A 74 -16.43 -0.39 -3.52
C SER A 74 -15.34 -1.39 -3.19
N VAL A 75 -15.58 -2.28 -2.22
CA VAL A 75 -14.64 -3.33 -1.82
C VAL A 75 -14.16 -4.14 -3.03
N GLY A 76 -15.07 -4.59 -3.91
CA GLY A 76 -14.70 -5.40 -5.07
C GLY A 76 -13.75 -4.69 -6.05
N LYS A 77 -13.99 -3.40 -6.30
CA LYS A 77 -13.12 -2.57 -7.16
C LYS A 77 -11.76 -2.32 -6.50
N LEU A 78 -11.74 -2.09 -5.19
CA LEU A 78 -10.49 -1.93 -4.44
C LEU A 78 -9.67 -3.22 -4.40
N ILE A 79 -10.30 -4.39 -4.31
CA ILE A 79 -9.61 -5.69 -4.39
C ILE A 79 -8.90 -5.82 -5.73
N ILE A 80 -9.58 -5.52 -6.83
CA ILE A 80 -8.99 -5.56 -8.18
C ILE A 80 -7.80 -4.59 -8.26
N GLY A 81 -7.98 -3.34 -7.81
CA GLY A 81 -6.91 -2.33 -7.79
C GLY A 81 -5.70 -2.76 -6.95
N SER A 82 -5.94 -3.37 -5.79
CA SER A 82 -4.89 -3.87 -4.90
C SER A 82 -4.13 -5.05 -5.49
N ILE A 83 -4.82 -6.00 -6.15
CA ILE A 83 -4.19 -7.12 -6.84
C ILE A 83 -3.33 -6.61 -8.01
N ILE A 84 -3.85 -5.70 -8.82
CA ILE A 84 -3.08 -5.07 -9.91
C ILE A 84 -1.85 -4.37 -9.34
N GLY A 85 -2.01 -3.56 -8.31
CA GLY A 85 -0.90 -2.86 -7.65
C GLY A 85 0.15 -3.83 -7.10
N ALA A 86 -0.25 -4.97 -6.55
CA ALA A 86 0.67 -5.97 -6.01
C ALA A 86 1.47 -6.65 -7.11
N ILE A 87 0.82 -6.99 -8.24
CA ILE A 87 1.47 -7.54 -9.42
C ILE A 87 2.47 -6.53 -9.99
N LEU A 88 2.05 -5.27 -10.20
CA LEU A 88 2.92 -4.22 -10.72
C LEU A 88 4.11 -3.94 -9.78
N GLY A 89 3.87 -3.88 -8.47
CA GLY A 89 4.92 -3.70 -7.49
C GLY A 89 5.93 -4.86 -7.47
N ALA A 90 5.45 -6.11 -7.57
CA ALA A 90 6.30 -7.28 -7.69
C ALA A 90 7.16 -7.26 -8.96
N ILE A 91 6.57 -6.86 -10.11
CA ILE A 91 7.32 -6.69 -11.36
C ILE A 91 8.45 -5.67 -11.16
N VAL A 92 8.17 -4.50 -10.57
CA VAL A 92 9.18 -3.46 -10.32
C VAL A 92 10.28 -3.96 -9.39
N MET A 93 9.92 -4.67 -8.32
CA MET A 93 10.90 -5.29 -7.40
C MET A 93 11.82 -6.27 -8.13
N LEU A 94 11.28 -7.13 -8.99
CA LEU A 94 12.06 -8.09 -9.78
C LEU A 94 12.97 -7.40 -10.82
N LEU A 95 12.51 -6.30 -11.42
CA LEU A 95 13.32 -5.50 -12.34
C LEU A 95 14.52 -4.87 -11.62
N VAL A 96 14.32 -4.36 -10.41
CA VAL A 96 15.42 -3.81 -9.57
C VAL A 96 16.40 -4.91 -9.19
N ALA A 97 15.90 -6.07 -8.75
CA ALA A 97 16.74 -7.22 -8.45
C ALA A 97 17.60 -7.66 -9.65
N ASN A 98 17.01 -7.67 -10.85
CA ASN A 98 17.71 -7.99 -12.08
C ASN A 98 18.77 -6.93 -12.44
N ALA A 99 18.42 -5.65 -12.37
CA ALA A 99 19.32 -4.54 -12.67
C ALA A 99 20.52 -4.44 -11.72
N MET A 100 20.37 -4.89 -10.48
CA MET A 100 21.43 -4.92 -9.46
C MET A 100 22.16 -6.27 -9.36
N GLY A 101 22.00 -7.15 -10.36
CA GLY A 101 22.72 -8.42 -10.42
C GLY A 101 22.36 -9.41 -9.30
N GLN A 102 21.15 -9.31 -8.75
CA GLN A 102 20.65 -10.13 -7.64
C GLN A 102 21.45 -10.01 -6.33
N ASP A 103 22.28 -8.97 -6.17
CA ASP A 103 22.96 -8.67 -4.91
C ASP A 103 21.94 -8.28 -3.82
N PRO A 104 21.92 -8.92 -2.63
CA PRO A 104 20.92 -8.66 -1.58
C PRO A 104 20.72 -7.19 -1.17
N SER A 105 21.65 -6.29 -1.48
CA SER A 105 21.48 -4.83 -1.32
C SER A 105 20.25 -4.25 -2.05
N TRP A 106 19.74 -4.91 -3.10
CA TRP A 106 18.54 -4.46 -3.82
C TRP A 106 17.26 -4.58 -2.99
N LEU A 107 17.22 -5.46 -1.98
CA LEU A 107 16.01 -5.81 -1.25
C LEU A 107 15.31 -4.59 -0.64
N GLY A 108 16.07 -3.70 0.01
CA GLY A 108 15.50 -2.51 0.64
C GLY A 108 14.83 -1.57 -0.36
N LEU A 109 15.56 -1.21 -1.44
CA LEU A 109 15.04 -0.37 -2.51
C LEU A 109 13.85 -1.03 -3.23
N GLY A 110 13.96 -2.32 -3.54
CA GLY A 110 12.92 -3.10 -4.21
C GLY A 110 11.62 -3.14 -3.41
N VAL A 111 11.69 -3.33 -2.09
CA VAL A 111 10.51 -3.30 -1.22
C VAL A 111 9.89 -1.90 -1.17
N VAL A 112 10.70 -0.83 -1.05
CA VAL A 112 10.18 0.55 -1.06
C VAL A 112 9.44 0.84 -2.37
N LEU A 113 10.01 0.46 -3.51
CA LEU A 113 9.39 0.66 -4.81
C LEU A 113 8.14 -0.19 -5.00
N LEU A 114 8.13 -1.44 -4.53
CA LEU A 114 6.94 -2.28 -4.54
C LEU A 114 5.79 -1.60 -3.79
N LEU A 115 6.05 -1.12 -2.57
CA LEU A 115 5.04 -0.47 -1.74
C LEU A 115 4.54 0.84 -2.35
N ALA A 116 5.45 1.62 -2.95
CA ALA A 116 5.10 2.86 -3.66
C ALA A 116 4.21 2.59 -4.88
N VAL A 117 4.54 1.58 -5.69
CA VAL A 117 3.76 1.19 -6.88
C VAL A 117 2.40 0.63 -6.48
N TRP A 118 2.36 -0.23 -5.45
CA TRP A 118 1.12 -0.75 -4.91
C TRP A 118 0.23 0.38 -4.41
N GLY A 119 0.77 1.28 -3.59
CA GLY A 119 0.00 2.38 -3.02
C GLY A 119 -0.47 3.41 -4.04
N GLY A 120 0.36 3.72 -5.04
CA GLY A 120 -0.01 4.55 -6.18
C GLY A 120 -1.13 3.93 -7.01
N SER A 121 -1.05 2.63 -7.28
CA SER A 121 -2.08 1.88 -8.02
C SER A 121 -3.41 1.84 -7.27
N CYS A 122 -3.38 1.64 -5.95
CA CYS A 122 -4.56 1.71 -5.10
C CYS A 122 -5.20 3.11 -5.12
N SER A 123 -4.39 4.18 -5.07
CA SER A 123 -4.87 5.57 -5.18
C SER A 123 -5.55 5.83 -6.53
N ALA A 124 -4.92 5.35 -7.61
CA ALA A 124 -5.45 5.49 -8.97
C ALA A 124 -6.76 4.72 -9.13
N ALA A 125 -6.86 3.51 -8.58
CA ALA A 125 -8.09 2.73 -8.57
C ALA A 125 -9.21 3.42 -7.79
N MET A 126 -8.90 4.00 -6.62
CA MET A 126 -9.85 4.80 -5.84
C MET A 126 -10.36 6.00 -6.62
N ALA A 127 -9.49 6.68 -7.38
CA ALA A 127 -9.85 7.82 -8.20
C ALA A 127 -10.70 7.42 -9.42
N ALA A 128 -10.29 6.37 -10.14
CA ALA A 128 -10.95 5.94 -11.37
C ALA A 128 -12.32 5.30 -11.12
N TRP A 129 -12.53 4.68 -9.95
CA TRP A 129 -13.70 3.85 -9.68
C TRP A 129 -14.55 4.28 -8.49
N ALA A 130 -14.30 5.47 -7.94
CA ALA A 130 -15.13 6.09 -6.92
C ALA A 130 -16.62 6.01 -7.31
N LYS A 131 -17.47 5.72 -6.33
CA LYS A 131 -18.92 5.81 -6.47
C LYS A 131 -19.30 7.30 -6.54
N GLY A 132 -20.07 7.66 -7.56
CA GLY A 132 -20.70 8.98 -7.68
C GLY A 132 -21.77 9.20 -6.63
#